data_AF-A0A7Z0NIH5-F1
#
_entry.id   AF-A0A7Z0NIH5-F1
#
_cell.length_a   1.000
_cell.length_b   1.000
_cell.length_c   1.000
_cell.angle_alpha   90.00
_cell.angle_beta   90.00
_cell.angle_gamma   90.00
#
_symmetry.space_group_name_H-M   'P 1'
#
loop_
_entity.id
_entity.type
_entity.pdbx_description
1 polymer ?
#
loop_
_entity_poly.entity_id
_entity_poly.type
_entity_poly.pdbx_seq_one_letter_code
_entity_poly.pdbx_strand_id
1 'polypeptide(L)'
;MKKSCLSFLLGGVLAICAISYPALAFSANEPAVPAIESPAMEPAPMPSWFMGTMPTTDARVAIDVLADAESQGLNPRDYRAAELAQAYRNASQGASSASDFLLRLDDELTSALERYLTDLTHGRLSPEVLKHRFKAPPPSRFDARAYVMEARRSGRLAEALNSAEPRVPMYAAIRSAMNAYRAMGSHPAWQEPLPPLPARSLKPGQAYDGLPLLALRLAALGDLSVAALPGDVYEGMLVEGMRRFQTRHGLEPDGVLGAATLAALNVTPAQRVQQMALTLERLRWTPLLHAPRMIVVNVPEFVLRAYALRGEEIDLGLEMRVVVGRALDTRTPIFLEDMRSIEFSPYWNVPSSIARRETLPRLRRDPAYFTQQGFEFVTRDGAVVDSLTGEAIDAVQRGDWRIRQRPGPRNALGDIKFILPNDQNIFLHHTPAPELFSRVRRDFSHGCIRIESPVELARFVLQNKPEWTAERIRQAMARGKSSTLRLDEPIPVLIAYSTAVVKDGGKVYFFPDIYQQDARLEQALRSARPIQS
;
A
#
# COMPACT_ATOMS: atom_id res chain seq x y z
N MET A 1 58.90 -9.61 49.78
CA MET A 1 59.38 -10.99 49.91
C MET A 1 58.47 -11.92 49.10
N LYS A 2 58.96 -12.39 47.95
CA LYS A 2 59.10 -13.81 47.53
C LYS A 2 57.82 -14.64 47.31
N LYS A 3 57.65 -15.01 46.02
CA LYS A 3 57.27 -16.32 45.42
C LYS A 3 55.82 -16.82 45.65
N SER A 4 54.96 -17.07 44.65
CA SER A 4 54.99 -17.89 43.42
C SER A 4 54.86 -19.41 43.64
N CYS A 5 53.77 -20.03 43.13
CA CYS A 5 53.60 -21.40 42.57
C CYS A 5 52.07 -21.70 42.39
N LEU A 6 51.52 -21.89 41.18
CA LEU A 6 51.36 -23.15 40.38
C LEU A 6 50.49 -24.23 41.08
N SER A 7 49.45 -24.87 40.51
CA SER A 7 49.37 -25.51 39.18
C SER A 7 47.92 -25.78 38.70
N PHE A 8 47.79 -25.90 37.37
CA PHE A 8 46.63 -26.33 36.56
C PHE A 8 46.77 -27.82 36.12
N LEU A 9 45.64 -28.52 35.91
CA LEU A 9 45.41 -29.70 35.03
C LEU A 9 44.03 -29.43 34.34
N LEU A 10 43.67 -29.82 33.10
CA LEU A 10 44.22 -30.76 32.12
C LEU A 10 43.64 -30.49 30.71
N GLY A 11 44.51 -30.55 29.69
CA GLY A 11 44.25 -31.22 28.40
C GLY A 11 43.75 -30.37 27.21
N GLY A 12 44.35 -30.41 26.02
CA GLY A 12 45.52 -31.09 25.49
C GLY A 12 45.81 -30.45 24.11
N VAL A 13 47.09 -30.26 23.78
CA VAL A 13 47.56 -29.47 22.62
C VAL A 13 47.96 -30.38 21.46
N LEU A 14 47.62 -29.91 20.25
CA LEU A 14 48.08 -30.37 18.94
C LEU A 14 49.61 -30.50 18.84
N ALA A 15 50.09 -31.56 18.21
CA ALA A 15 51.37 -31.54 17.51
C ALA A 15 51.26 -32.29 16.17
N ILE A 16 51.69 -31.58 15.13
CA ILE A 16 51.74 -31.95 13.72
C ILE A 16 52.93 -32.88 13.49
N CYS A 17 52.73 -33.99 12.78
CA CYS A 17 53.80 -34.68 12.07
C CYS A 17 53.27 -35.20 10.73
N ALA A 18 53.89 -34.74 9.65
CA ALA A 18 53.56 -35.05 8.26
C ALA A 18 54.17 -36.40 7.85
N ILE A 19 53.37 -37.25 7.20
CA ILE A 19 53.86 -38.36 6.38
C ILE A 19 52.97 -38.44 5.13
N SER A 20 53.57 -38.16 3.98
CA SER A 20 53.00 -38.31 2.63
C SER A 20 53.14 -39.75 2.16
N TYR A 21 52.13 -40.35 1.50
CA TYR A 21 52.23 -41.46 0.51
C TYR A 21 50.86 -41.68 -0.18
N PRO A 22 50.78 -42.37 -1.34
CA PRO A 22 50.20 -41.83 -2.58
C PRO A 22 48.72 -42.19 -2.81
N ALA A 23 48.10 -41.43 -3.72
CA ALA A 23 46.76 -41.70 -4.24
C ALA A 23 46.72 -43.01 -5.05
N LEU A 24 45.89 -43.96 -4.62
CA LEU A 24 45.41 -45.06 -5.44
C LEU A 24 44.02 -44.69 -5.97
N ALA A 25 43.92 -44.54 -7.29
CA ALA A 25 42.66 -44.39 -7.98
C ALA A 25 41.87 -45.70 -7.90
N PHE A 26 40.71 -45.68 -7.24
CA PHE A 26 39.75 -46.76 -7.32
C PHE A 26 38.69 -46.40 -8.37
N SER A 27 38.69 -47.14 -9.46
CA SER A 27 37.62 -47.18 -10.45
C SER A 27 36.47 -47.98 -9.85
N ALA A 28 35.32 -47.33 -9.65
CA ALA A 28 34.05 -48.00 -9.34
C ALA A 28 33.03 -47.52 -10.39
N ASN A 29 32.95 -48.30 -11.47
CA ASN A 29 31.97 -48.15 -12.52
C ASN A 29 30.77 -49.05 -12.14
N GLU A 30 29.81 -48.51 -11.38
CA GLU A 30 28.50 -49.16 -11.20
C GLU A 30 27.52 -48.60 -12.25
N PRO A 31 26.82 -49.46 -13.02
CA PRO A 31 25.81 -48.99 -13.95
C PRO A 31 24.61 -48.45 -13.17
N ALA A 32 24.29 -47.17 -13.40
CA ALA A 32 23.10 -46.52 -12.89
C ALA A 32 21.85 -47.31 -13.32
N VAL A 33 21.02 -47.68 -12.33
CA VAL A 33 19.65 -48.14 -12.57
C VAL A 33 18.92 -46.99 -13.26
N PRO A 34 18.38 -47.15 -14.48
CA PRO A 34 17.66 -46.07 -15.14
C PRO A 34 16.43 -45.74 -14.32
N ALA A 35 16.33 -44.49 -13.88
CA ALA A 35 15.08 -43.94 -13.39
C ALA A 35 14.02 -44.15 -14.48
N ILE A 36 12.95 -44.87 -14.15
CA ILE A 36 11.77 -44.92 -15.00
C ILE A 36 11.19 -43.50 -14.97
N GLU A 37 11.60 -42.68 -15.93
CA GLU A 37 10.88 -41.45 -16.26
C GLU A 37 9.46 -41.88 -16.61
N SER A 38 8.51 -41.55 -15.73
CA SER A 38 7.10 -41.62 -16.09
C SER A 38 6.94 -40.79 -17.37
N PRO A 39 6.31 -41.33 -18.43
CA PRO A 39 6.15 -40.56 -19.66
C PRO A 39 5.51 -39.23 -19.30
N ALA A 40 6.13 -38.13 -19.75
CA ALA A 40 5.57 -36.81 -19.63
C ALA A 40 4.18 -36.84 -20.28
N MET A 41 3.14 -37.00 -19.45
CA MET A 41 1.77 -37.06 -19.89
C MET A 41 1.50 -35.70 -20.54
N GLU A 42 1.31 -35.70 -21.86
CA GLU A 42 0.98 -34.46 -22.57
C GLU A 42 -0.19 -33.79 -21.83
N PRO A 43 -0.08 -32.50 -21.49
CA PRO A 43 -1.16 -31.82 -20.80
C PRO A 43 -2.40 -31.93 -21.69
N ALA A 44 -3.43 -32.58 -21.16
CA ALA A 44 -4.65 -32.84 -21.92
C ALA A 44 -5.16 -31.52 -22.52
N PRO A 45 -5.56 -31.52 -23.81
CA PRO A 45 -5.85 -30.29 -24.54
C PRO A 45 -7.01 -29.53 -23.89
N MET A 46 -6.98 -28.20 -24.03
CA MET A 46 -8.11 -27.36 -23.64
C MET A 46 -9.35 -27.80 -24.43
N PRO A 47 -10.52 -27.99 -23.78
CA PRO A 47 -11.75 -28.30 -24.50
C PRO A 47 -12.02 -27.22 -25.57
N SER A 48 -12.50 -27.61 -26.75
CA SER A 48 -12.81 -26.61 -27.80
C SER A 48 -13.90 -25.66 -27.33
N TRP A 49 -13.85 -24.39 -27.74
CA TRP A 49 -14.91 -23.42 -27.49
C TRP A 49 -16.09 -23.58 -28.47
N PHE A 50 -15.99 -24.52 -29.41
CA PHE A 50 -17.03 -24.85 -30.38
C PHE A 50 -17.57 -26.27 -30.21
N MET A 51 -18.84 -26.47 -30.59
CA MET A 51 -19.41 -27.77 -30.92
C MET A 51 -19.70 -27.79 -32.42
N GLY A 52 -18.86 -28.48 -33.19
CA GLY A 52 -18.83 -28.32 -34.64
C GLY A 52 -18.40 -26.90 -35.00
N THR A 53 -19.25 -26.13 -35.68
CA THR A 53 -19.01 -24.72 -36.02
C THR A 53 -19.69 -23.73 -35.07
N MET A 54 -20.48 -24.23 -34.10
CA MET A 54 -21.29 -23.39 -33.23
C MET A 54 -20.55 -23.08 -31.91
N PRO A 55 -20.47 -21.81 -31.49
CA PRO A 55 -19.92 -21.46 -30.18
C PRO A 55 -20.66 -22.16 -29.04
N THR A 56 -19.91 -22.67 -28.07
CA THR A 56 -20.44 -23.22 -26.82
C THR A 56 -21.00 -22.13 -25.91
N THR A 57 -21.75 -22.51 -24.88
CA THR A 57 -22.16 -21.56 -23.82
C THR A 57 -20.94 -21.02 -23.06
N ASP A 58 -19.94 -21.86 -22.80
CA ASP A 58 -18.66 -21.43 -22.21
C ASP A 58 -17.96 -20.34 -23.04
N ALA A 59 -17.98 -20.45 -24.37
CA ALA A 59 -17.39 -19.44 -25.25
C ALA A 59 -18.06 -18.08 -25.08
N ARG A 60 -19.40 -18.07 -24.99
CA ARG A 60 -20.18 -16.83 -24.74
C ARG A 60 -19.83 -16.24 -23.38
N VAL A 61 -19.80 -17.07 -22.34
CA VAL A 61 -19.41 -16.64 -20.98
C VAL A 61 -18.01 -16.02 -20.96
N ALA A 62 -17.04 -16.63 -21.63
CA ALA A 62 -15.68 -16.10 -21.72
C ALA A 62 -15.65 -14.74 -22.45
N ILE A 63 -16.32 -14.62 -23.59
CA ILE A 63 -16.41 -13.37 -24.36
C ILE A 63 -17.07 -12.26 -23.54
N ASP A 64 -18.18 -12.57 -22.86
CA ASP A 64 -18.93 -11.61 -22.05
C ASP A 64 -18.07 -11.08 -20.89
N VAL A 65 -17.29 -11.95 -20.23
CA VAL A 65 -16.35 -11.55 -19.16
C VAL A 65 -15.23 -10.65 -19.71
N LEU A 66 -14.68 -10.96 -20.88
CA LEU A 66 -13.66 -10.11 -21.51
C LEU A 66 -14.23 -8.74 -21.91
N ALA A 67 -15.47 -8.70 -22.40
CA ALA A 67 -16.16 -7.46 -22.75
C ALA A 67 -16.47 -6.61 -21.51
N ASP A 68 -16.80 -7.23 -20.38
CA ASP A 68 -17.07 -6.57 -19.11
C ASP A 68 -15.79 -6.30 -18.29
N ALA A 69 -14.59 -6.46 -18.85
CA ALA A 69 -13.34 -6.26 -18.11
C ALA A 69 -13.21 -4.85 -17.48
N GLU A 70 -13.88 -3.83 -18.05
CA GLU A 70 -13.96 -2.51 -17.42
C GLU A 70 -14.60 -2.57 -16.03
N SER A 71 -15.56 -3.46 -15.77
CA SER A 71 -16.19 -3.62 -14.45
C SER A 71 -15.18 -4.01 -13.37
N GLN A 72 -14.03 -4.55 -13.76
CA GLN A 72 -12.90 -4.86 -12.90
C GLN A 72 -11.80 -3.78 -12.93
N GLY A 73 -11.97 -2.68 -13.65
CA GLY A 73 -10.95 -1.64 -13.80
C GLY A 73 -9.82 -2.08 -14.74
N LEU A 74 -10.08 -3.06 -15.60
CA LEU A 74 -9.20 -3.51 -16.68
C LEU A 74 -9.69 -2.91 -18.01
N ASN A 75 -8.87 -3.00 -19.06
CA ASN A 75 -9.22 -2.49 -20.39
C ASN A 75 -9.57 -3.67 -21.32
N PRO A 76 -10.82 -3.82 -21.80
CA PRO A 76 -11.23 -4.89 -22.71
C PRO A 76 -10.36 -5.01 -23.97
N ARG A 77 -9.77 -3.90 -24.44
CA ARG A 77 -8.86 -3.89 -25.61
C ARG A 77 -7.59 -4.68 -25.37
N ASP A 78 -7.12 -4.79 -24.13
CA ASP A 78 -5.95 -5.61 -23.79
C ASP A 78 -6.18 -7.12 -24.05
N TYR A 79 -7.46 -7.51 -24.14
CA TYR A 79 -7.91 -8.88 -24.34
C TYR A 79 -8.60 -9.09 -25.69
N ARG A 80 -8.52 -8.11 -26.61
CA ARG A 80 -9.17 -8.15 -27.93
C ARG A 80 -10.66 -8.52 -27.87
N ALA A 81 -11.35 -8.04 -26.83
CA ALA A 81 -12.70 -8.48 -26.51
C ALA A 81 -13.69 -8.22 -27.67
N ALA A 82 -13.58 -7.05 -28.32
CA ALA A 82 -14.46 -6.67 -29.42
C ALA A 82 -14.22 -7.52 -30.68
N GLU A 83 -12.95 -7.76 -31.01
CA GLU A 83 -12.52 -8.56 -32.16
C GLU A 83 -12.94 -10.02 -31.99
N LEU A 84 -12.72 -10.59 -30.80
CA LEU A 84 -13.15 -11.95 -30.46
C LEU A 84 -14.67 -12.07 -30.53
N ALA A 85 -15.41 -11.13 -29.93
CA ALA A 85 -16.86 -11.14 -29.99
C ALA A 85 -17.38 -11.11 -31.44
N GLN A 86 -16.76 -10.30 -32.32
CA GLN A 86 -17.12 -10.26 -33.73
C GLN A 86 -16.77 -11.56 -34.46
N ALA A 87 -15.58 -12.13 -34.22
CA ALA A 87 -15.13 -13.36 -34.84
C ALA A 87 -16.04 -14.55 -34.49
N TYR A 88 -16.47 -14.67 -33.22
CA TYR A 88 -17.41 -15.70 -32.79
C TYR A 88 -18.82 -15.50 -33.34
N ARG A 89 -19.30 -14.25 -33.48
CA ARG A 89 -20.55 -13.96 -34.20
C ARG A 89 -20.49 -14.42 -35.66
N ASN A 90 -19.41 -14.10 -36.36
CA ASN A 90 -19.22 -14.50 -37.76
C ASN A 90 -19.16 -16.04 -37.91
N ALA A 91 -18.46 -16.73 -37.01
CA ALA A 91 -18.39 -18.19 -36.98
C ALA A 91 -19.80 -18.80 -36.82
N SER A 92 -20.60 -18.26 -35.89
CA SER A 92 -21.97 -18.75 -35.64
C SER A 92 -22.95 -18.54 -36.81
N GLN A 93 -22.65 -17.61 -37.73
CA GLN A 93 -23.45 -17.32 -38.91
C GLN A 93 -23.00 -18.13 -40.14
N GLY A 94 -22.07 -19.08 -39.98
CA GLY A 94 -21.56 -19.91 -41.08
C GLY A 94 -20.63 -19.17 -42.05
N ALA A 95 -20.18 -17.96 -41.70
CA ALA A 95 -19.31 -17.16 -42.56
C ALA A 95 -17.86 -17.69 -42.65
N SER A 96 -17.47 -18.63 -41.77
CA SER A 96 -16.15 -19.27 -41.79
C SER A 96 -16.25 -20.68 -41.20
N SER A 97 -16.17 -21.71 -42.06
CA SER A 97 -16.21 -23.13 -41.67
C SER A 97 -14.84 -23.82 -41.79
N ALA A 98 -13.77 -23.05 -42.03
CA ALA A 98 -12.42 -23.58 -42.15
C ALA A 98 -11.89 -24.03 -40.78
N SER A 99 -11.50 -25.30 -40.66
CA SER A 99 -10.98 -25.89 -39.41
C SER A 99 -9.86 -25.06 -38.79
N ASP A 100 -8.92 -24.55 -39.61
CA ASP A 100 -7.80 -23.73 -39.15
C ASP A 100 -8.23 -22.39 -38.54
N PHE A 101 -9.34 -21.81 -39.01
CA PHE A 101 -9.87 -20.58 -38.44
C PHE A 101 -10.45 -20.83 -37.04
N LEU A 102 -11.21 -21.90 -36.87
CA LEU A 102 -11.81 -22.26 -35.57
C LEU A 102 -10.73 -22.63 -34.55
N LEU A 103 -9.67 -23.34 -34.96
CA LEU A 103 -8.55 -23.67 -34.09
C LEU A 103 -7.77 -22.43 -33.62
N ARG A 104 -7.52 -21.46 -34.52
CA ARG A 104 -6.91 -20.19 -34.12
C ARG A 104 -7.80 -19.42 -33.16
N LEU A 105 -9.11 -19.36 -33.42
CA LEU A 105 -10.05 -18.64 -32.58
C LEU A 105 -10.18 -19.27 -31.18
N ASP A 106 -10.09 -20.61 -31.09
CA ASP A 106 -10.01 -21.34 -29.82
C ASP A 106 -8.78 -20.93 -28.99
N ASP A 107 -7.61 -20.85 -29.61
CA ASP A 107 -6.36 -20.45 -28.96
C ASP A 107 -6.35 -18.98 -28.56
N GLU A 108 -6.89 -18.10 -29.40
CA GLU A 108 -7.01 -16.67 -29.11
C GLU A 108 -7.93 -16.39 -27.92
N LEU A 109 -9.11 -17.05 -27.84
CA LEU A 109 -10.01 -16.90 -26.70
C LEU A 109 -9.40 -17.44 -25.41
N THR A 110 -8.74 -18.60 -25.49
CA THR A 110 -8.03 -19.19 -24.34
C THR A 110 -6.95 -18.23 -23.83
N SER A 111 -6.07 -17.75 -24.71
CA SER A 111 -4.99 -16.84 -24.36
C SER A 111 -5.49 -15.51 -23.79
N ALA A 112 -6.58 -14.96 -24.36
CA ALA A 112 -7.19 -13.74 -23.86
C ALA A 112 -7.78 -13.93 -22.45
N LEU A 113 -8.46 -15.05 -22.19
CA LEU A 113 -9.03 -15.37 -20.88
C LEU A 113 -7.95 -15.67 -19.84
N GLU A 114 -6.90 -16.41 -20.20
CA GLU A 114 -5.76 -16.67 -19.33
C GLU A 114 -5.09 -15.34 -18.92
N ARG A 115 -4.85 -14.44 -19.88
CA ARG A 115 -4.29 -13.11 -19.60
C ARG A 115 -5.20 -12.27 -18.71
N TYR A 116 -6.51 -12.26 -18.97
CA TYR A 116 -7.49 -11.56 -18.13
C TYR A 116 -7.45 -12.07 -16.70
N LEU A 117 -7.45 -13.39 -16.49
CA LEU A 117 -7.41 -13.98 -15.17
C LEU A 117 -6.09 -13.71 -14.45
N THR A 118 -4.95 -13.75 -15.15
CA THR A 118 -3.66 -13.35 -14.58
C THR A 118 -3.69 -11.88 -14.14
N ASP A 119 -4.18 -10.98 -15.00
CA ASP A 119 -4.29 -9.55 -14.69
C ASP A 119 -5.28 -9.29 -13.55
N LEU A 120 -6.40 -10.03 -13.48
CA LEU A 120 -7.41 -9.90 -12.45
C LEU A 120 -6.87 -10.31 -11.07
N THR A 121 -6.04 -11.35 -11.03
CA THR A 121 -5.52 -11.95 -9.80
C THR A 121 -4.26 -11.26 -9.28
N HIS A 122 -3.34 -10.86 -10.16
CA HIS A 122 -2.02 -10.34 -9.76
C HIS A 122 -1.76 -8.89 -10.18
N GLY A 123 -2.65 -8.29 -10.97
CA GLY A 123 -2.41 -7.00 -11.60
C GLY A 123 -1.75 -7.14 -12.97
N ARG A 124 -1.86 -6.08 -13.78
CA ARG A 124 -1.30 -5.97 -15.13
C ARG A 124 0.20 -5.76 -15.13
N LEU A 125 0.76 -5.32 -14.00
CA LEU A 125 2.19 -5.03 -13.81
C LEU A 125 2.72 -5.70 -12.54
N SER A 126 4.02 -5.62 -12.31
CA SER A 126 4.62 -5.89 -10.99
C SER A 126 4.71 -4.61 -10.15
N PRO A 127 4.49 -4.68 -8.81
CA PRO A 127 4.64 -3.52 -7.92
C PRO A 127 6.07 -2.94 -7.94
N GLU A 128 7.05 -3.72 -8.36
CA GLU A 128 8.46 -3.30 -8.48
C GLU A 128 8.66 -2.19 -9.52
N VAL A 129 7.78 -2.07 -10.52
CA VAL A 129 7.81 -0.97 -11.50
C VAL A 129 7.68 0.38 -10.79
N LEU A 130 6.96 0.42 -9.66
CA LEU A 130 6.83 1.61 -8.81
C LEU A 130 7.84 1.65 -7.66
N LYS A 131 8.79 0.71 -7.63
CA LYS A 131 9.73 0.48 -6.53
C LYS A 131 9.02 0.17 -5.20
N HIS A 132 7.82 -0.40 -5.25
CA HIS A 132 7.14 -0.90 -4.05
C HIS A 132 7.74 -2.25 -3.68
N ARG A 133 8.04 -2.45 -2.40
CA ARG A 133 8.78 -3.61 -1.90
C ARG A 133 7.92 -4.40 -0.92
N PHE A 134 7.23 -5.43 -1.40
CA PHE A 134 6.38 -6.25 -0.54
C PHE A 134 7.08 -7.55 -0.17
N LYS A 135 7.59 -7.65 1.05
CA LYS A 135 8.20 -8.88 1.58
C LYS A 135 7.14 -9.82 2.14
N ALA A 136 6.22 -10.26 1.29
CA ALA A 136 5.23 -11.29 1.60
C ALA A 136 5.71 -12.66 1.10
N PRO A 137 5.20 -13.79 1.66
CA PRO A 137 5.28 -15.07 0.97
C PRO A 137 4.76 -14.90 -0.46
N PRO A 138 5.40 -15.50 -1.47
CA PRO A 138 4.88 -15.43 -2.84
C PRO A 138 3.45 -15.96 -2.84
N PRO A 139 2.50 -15.30 -3.52
CA PRO A 139 1.16 -15.86 -3.66
C PRO A 139 1.29 -17.27 -4.25
N SER A 140 0.39 -18.18 -3.86
CA SER A 140 0.27 -19.48 -4.53
C SER A 140 0.21 -19.22 -6.03
N ARG A 141 1.07 -19.87 -6.82
CA ARG A 141 1.08 -19.69 -8.28
C ARG A 141 -0.32 -19.94 -8.81
N PHE A 142 -1.02 -18.89 -9.19
CA PHE A 142 -2.30 -19.03 -9.86
C PHE A 142 -2.01 -19.33 -11.33
N ASP A 143 -2.29 -20.57 -11.72
CA ASP A 143 -2.20 -21.06 -13.08
C ASP A 143 -3.55 -20.85 -13.77
N ALA A 144 -3.64 -19.78 -14.57
CA ALA A 144 -4.86 -19.42 -15.25
C ALA A 144 -5.34 -20.52 -16.22
N ARG A 145 -4.40 -21.22 -16.89
CA ARG A 145 -4.74 -22.29 -17.82
C ARG A 145 -5.35 -23.47 -17.09
N ALA A 146 -4.70 -23.93 -16.02
CA ALA A 146 -5.23 -25.02 -15.19
C ALA A 146 -6.58 -24.66 -14.59
N TYR A 147 -6.75 -23.40 -14.16
CA TYR A 147 -8.00 -22.89 -13.61
C TYR A 147 -9.15 -22.93 -14.62
N VAL A 148 -8.94 -22.41 -15.84
CA VAL A 148 -9.96 -22.45 -16.90
C VAL A 148 -10.25 -23.90 -17.31
N MET A 149 -9.22 -24.73 -17.46
CA MET A 149 -9.39 -26.13 -17.85
C MET A 149 -10.29 -26.90 -16.89
N GLU A 150 -10.06 -26.76 -15.58
CA GLU A 150 -10.88 -27.40 -14.54
C GLU A 150 -12.31 -26.86 -14.52
N ALA A 151 -12.47 -25.53 -14.63
CA ALA A 151 -13.78 -24.90 -14.64
C ALA A 151 -14.62 -25.37 -15.84
N ARG A 152 -13.99 -25.55 -17.01
CA ARG A 152 -14.66 -26.05 -18.21
C ARG A 152 -14.99 -27.54 -18.14
N ARG A 153 -14.08 -28.37 -17.62
CA ARG A 153 -14.34 -29.82 -17.44
C ARG A 153 -15.47 -30.08 -16.46
N SER A 154 -15.59 -29.25 -15.44
CA SER A 154 -16.68 -29.35 -14.46
C SER A 154 -17.98 -28.65 -14.89
N GLY A 155 -18.00 -27.97 -16.04
CA GLY A 155 -19.17 -27.23 -16.53
C GLY A 155 -19.55 -26.00 -15.67
N ARG A 156 -18.58 -25.42 -14.96
CA ARG A 156 -18.76 -24.33 -13.99
C ARG A 156 -17.94 -23.09 -14.31
N LEU A 157 -17.68 -22.82 -15.60
CA LEU A 157 -16.86 -21.69 -16.03
C LEU A 157 -17.36 -20.35 -15.47
N ALA A 158 -18.65 -20.07 -15.54
CA ALA A 158 -19.22 -18.81 -15.04
C ALA A 158 -19.00 -18.62 -13.53
N GLU A 159 -19.20 -19.66 -12.73
CA GLU A 159 -18.97 -19.64 -11.28
C GLU A 159 -17.48 -19.40 -10.96
N ALA A 160 -16.59 -20.07 -11.69
CA ALA A 160 -15.15 -19.92 -11.52
C ALA A 160 -14.69 -18.49 -11.86
N LEU A 161 -15.09 -17.94 -13.00
CA LEU A 161 -14.71 -16.57 -13.39
C LEU A 161 -15.20 -15.53 -12.38
N ASN A 162 -16.41 -15.68 -11.83
CA ASN A 162 -16.93 -14.81 -10.77
C ASN A 162 -16.15 -14.95 -9.45
N SER A 163 -15.57 -16.13 -9.19
CA SER A 163 -14.84 -16.45 -7.96
C SER A 163 -13.33 -16.11 -8.02
N ALA A 164 -12.84 -15.65 -9.19
CA ALA A 164 -11.44 -15.33 -9.42
C ALA A 164 -11.03 -13.92 -8.92
N GLU A 165 -11.97 -13.11 -8.45
CA GLU A 165 -11.70 -11.78 -7.90
C GLU A 165 -10.82 -11.85 -6.63
N PRO A 166 -9.95 -10.86 -6.38
CA PRO A 166 -9.23 -10.73 -5.12
C PRO A 166 -10.18 -10.75 -3.91
N ARG A 167 -9.93 -11.67 -2.97
CA ARG A 167 -10.73 -11.85 -1.74
C ARG A 167 -10.37 -10.84 -0.66
N VAL A 168 -10.49 -9.55 -1.00
CA VAL A 168 -10.26 -8.42 -0.11
C VAL A 168 -11.56 -7.61 -0.05
N PRO A 169 -12.17 -7.36 1.13
CA PRO A 169 -13.45 -6.63 1.20
C PRO A 169 -13.44 -5.27 0.51
N MET A 170 -12.30 -4.56 0.60
CA MET A 170 -12.10 -3.28 -0.07
C MET A 170 -12.16 -3.39 -1.62
N TYR A 171 -11.74 -4.52 -2.20
CA TYR A 171 -11.78 -4.72 -3.65
C TYR A 171 -13.21 -4.71 -4.17
N ALA A 172 -14.09 -5.53 -3.59
CA ALA A 172 -15.49 -5.59 -3.97
C ALA A 172 -16.21 -4.24 -3.76
N ALA A 173 -15.92 -3.56 -2.65
CA ALA A 173 -16.50 -2.24 -2.35
C ALA A 173 -16.08 -1.18 -3.37
N ILE A 174 -14.79 -1.09 -3.71
CA ILE A 174 -14.29 -0.15 -4.73
C ILE A 174 -14.82 -0.51 -6.11
N ARG A 175 -14.91 -1.80 -6.45
CA ARG A 175 -15.49 -2.27 -7.71
C ARG A 175 -16.92 -1.82 -7.89
N SER A 176 -17.75 -2.04 -6.87
CA SER A 176 -19.16 -1.59 -6.84
C SER A 176 -19.27 -0.08 -7.00
N ALA A 177 -18.49 0.68 -6.21
CA ALA A 177 -18.43 2.14 -6.31
C ALA A 177 -17.99 2.63 -7.70
N MET A 178 -16.96 2.01 -8.27
CA MET A 178 -16.47 2.36 -9.60
C MET A 178 -17.55 2.15 -10.67
N ASN A 179 -18.28 1.04 -10.61
CA ASN A 179 -19.37 0.76 -11.53
C ASN A 179 -20.53 1.76 -11.37
N ALA A 180 -20.85 2.18 -10.13
CA ALA A 180 -21.82 3.24 -9.88
C ALA A 180 -21.39 4.59 -10.49
N TYR A 181 -20.11 4.96 -10.37
CA TYR A 181 -19.58 6.17 -11.01
C TYR A 181 -19.54 6.06 -12.53
N ARG A 182 -19.25 4.88 -13.09
CA ARG A 182 -19.32 4.64 -14.54
C ARG A 182 -20.75 4.84 -15.05
N ALA A 183 -21.74 4.34 -14.34
CA ALA A 183 -23.15 4.49 -14.69
C ALA A 183 -23.63 5.96 -14.71
N MET A 184 -22.93 6.88 -14.04
CA MET A 184 -23.22 8.31 -14.15
C MET A 184 -22.95 8.87 -15.55
N GLY A 185 -22.02 8.27 -16.32
CA GLY A 185 -21.73 8.67 -17.70
C GLY A 185 -21.54 10.18 -17.88
N SER A 186 -22.20 10.75 -18.90
CA SER A 186 -22.24 12.19 -19.18
C SER A 186 -23.32 12.91 -18.36
N HIS A 187 -23.31 12.72 -17.04
CA HIS A 187 -24.29 13.30 -16.12
C HIS A 187 -24.36 14.84 -16.27
N PRO A 188 -25.55 15.46 -16.30
CA PRO A 188 -25.70 16.91 -16.50
C PRO A 188 -24.86 17.78 -15.56
N ALA A 189 -24.63 17.30 -14.33
CA ALA A 189 -23.83 18.01 -13.33
C ALA A 189 -22.36 18.28 -13.76
N TRP A 190 -21.81 17.57 -14.75
CA TRP A 190 -20.45 17.78 -15.26
C TRP A 190 -20.39 18.14 -16.75
N GLN A 191 -21.52 18.47 -17.38
CA GLN A 191 -21.52 18.93 -18.78
C GLN A 191 -20.81 20.28 -18.93
N GLU A 192 -20.89 21.13 -17.91
CA GLU A 192 -20.22 22.42 -17.83
C GLU A 192 -19.41 22.55 -16.53
N PRO A 193 -18.29 23.29 -16.53
CA PRO A 193 -17.56 23.60 -15.31
C PRO A 193 -18.41 24.48 -14.38
N LEU A 194 -18.13 24.44 -13.08
CA LEU A 194 -18.70 25.44 -12.17
C LEU A 194 -18.21 26.84 -12.57
N PRO A 195 -19.08 27.88 -12.51
CA PRO A 195 -18.67 29.25 -12.74
C PRO A 195 -17.46 29.67 -11.89
N PRO A 196 -16.68 30.69 -12.32
CA PRO A 196 -15.65 31.27 -11.48
C PRO A 196 -16.23 31.76 -10.15
N LEU A 197 -15.45 31.63 -9.08
CA LEU A 197 -15.85 32.12 -7.76
C LEU A 197 -15.95 33.66 -7.77
N PRO A 198 -16.91 34.25 -7.03
CA PRO A 198 -17.10 35.71 -7.00
C PRO A 198 -15.88 36.46 -6.41
N ALA A 199 -15.05 35.77 -5.63
CA ALA A 199 -13.79 36.23 -5.09
C ALA A 199 -12.82 35.04 -4.98
N ARG A 200 -11.80 35.11 -4.10
CA ARG A 200 -10.88 33.98 -3.84
C ARG A 200 -11.57 32.71 -3.32
N SER A 201 -12.74 32.86 -2.70
CA SER A 201 -13.53 31.79 -2.11
C SER A 201 -14.99 32.20 -2.02
N LEU A 202 -15.90 31.24 -2.07
CA LEU A 202 -17.30 31.42 -1.69
C LEU A 202 -17.51 30.93 -0.25
N LYS A 203 -17.97 31.83 0.62
CA LYS A 203 -18.25 31.60 2.05
C LYS A 203 -19.76 31.52 2.31
N PRO A 204 -20.20 30.87 3.39
CA PRO A 204 -21.61 30.85 3.78
C PRO A 204 -22.22 32.26 3.84
N GLY A 205 -23.45 32.41 3.35
CA GLY A 205 -24.19 33.67 3.30
C GLY A 205 -23.90 34.54 2.05
N GLN A 206 -23.09 34.07 1.11
CA GLN A 206 -22.78 34.80 -0.13
C GLN A 206 -23.60 34.28 -1.31
N ALA A 207 -23.94 35.17 -2.24
CA ALA A 207 -24.57 34.82 -3.51
C ALA A 207 -23.56 34.20 -4.49
N TYR A 208 -24.04 33.29 -5.34
CA TYR A 208 -23.23 32.64 -6.36
C TYR A 208 -24.10 32.07 -7.48
N ASP A 209 -23.80 32.44 -8.73
CA ASP A 209 -24.61 32.02 -9.88
C ASP A 209 -24.55 30.49 -10.12
N GLY A 210 -23.50 29.84 -9.65
CA GLY A 210 -23.29 28.40 -9.79
C GLY A 210 -24.00 27.53 -8.74
N LEU A 211 -24.84 28.08 -7.86
CA LEU A 211 -25.50 27.30 -6.79
C LEU A 211 -26.38 26.15 -7.31
N PRO A 212 -27.20 26.32 -8.37
CA PRO A 212 -27.97 25.21 -8.94
C PRO A 212 -27.09 24.05 -9.41
N LEU A 213 -26.02 24.36 -10.14
CA LEU A 213 -25.08 23.34 -10.63
C LEU A 213 -24.30 22.69 -9.48
N LEU A 214 -23.91 23.47 -8.46
CA LEU A 214 -23.25 22.95 -7.26
C LEU A 214 -24.16 21.98 -6.50
N ALA A 215 -25.43 22.34 -6.29
CA ALA A 215 -26.41 21.49 -5.63
C ALA A 215 -26.63 20.19 -6.42
N LEU A 216 -26.75 20.28 -7.75
CA LEU A 216 -26.89 19.13 -8.64
C LEU A 216 -25.69 18.17 -8.53
N ARG A 217 -24.45 18.70 -8.48
CA ARG A 217 -23.24 17.89 -8.26
C ARG A 217 -23.23 17.21 -6.91
N LEU A 218 -23.47 17.96 -5.84
CA LEU A 218 -23.49 17.41 -4.48
C LEU A 218 -24.59 16.35 -4.31
N ALA A 219 -25.74 16.53 -4.96
CA ALA A 219 -26.81 15.55 -4.99
C ALA A 219 -26.42 14.28 -5.76
N ALA A 220 -25.83 14.42 -6.95
CA ALA A 220 -25.33 13.29 -7.75
C ALA A 220 -24.24 12.49 -7.01
N LEU A 221 -23.44 13.16 -6.18
CA LEU A 221 -22.40 12.55 -5.36
C LEU A 221 -22.91 12.00 -4.01
N GLY A 222 -24.18 12.22 -3.66
CA GLY A 222 -24.80 11.77 -2.42
C GLY A 222 -24.45 12.60 -1.18
N ASP A 223 -23.88 13.79 -1.34
CA ASP A 223 -23.57 14.71 -0.23
C ASP A 223 -24.77 15.60 0.15
N LEU A 224 -25.68 15.83 -0.80
CA LEU A 224 -26.91 16.61 -0.65
C LEU A 224 -28.14 15.76 -0.99
N SER A 225 -29.25 15.98 -0.27
CA SER A 225 -30.54 15.37 -0.63
C SER A 225 -31.13 16.06 -1.86
N VAL A 226 -31.69 15.28 -2.79
CA VAL A 226 -32.28 15.76 -4.06
C VAL A 226 -33.45 16.75 -3.84
N ALA A 227 -34.09 16.72 -2.66
CA ALA A 227 -35.20 17.61 -2.32
C ALA A 227 -34.77 19.05 -1.96
N ALA A 228 -33.47 19.33 -1.84
CA ALA A 228 -32.96 20.66 -1.52
C ALA A 228 -32.77 21.50 -2.79
N LEU A 229 -33.77 22.30 -3.16
CA LEU A 229 -33.58 23.37 -4.15
C LEU A 229 -32.71 24.48 -3.50
N PRO A 230 -31.60 24.90 -4.12
CA PRO A 230 -30.82 26.00 -3.59
C PRO A 230 -31.58 27.32 -3.79
N GLY A 231 -31.59 28.18 -2.77
CA GLY A 231 -31.95 29.59 -2.95
C GLY A 231 -30.81 30.37 -3.63
N ASP A 232 -30.90 31.70 -3.61
CA ASP A 232 -29.90 32.58 -4.25
C ASP A 232 -28.61 32.74 -3.42
N VAL A 233 -28.58 32.16 -2.22
CA VAL A 233 -27.49 32.31 -1.24
C VAL A 233 -26.92 30.95 -0.85
N TYR A 234 -25.60 30.89 -0.73
CA TYR A 234 -24.88 29.71 -0.28
C TYR A 234 -25.04 29.51 1.24
N GLU A 235 -26.02 28.72 1.66
CA GLU A 235 -26.33 28.52 3.09
C GLU A 235 -27.01 27.17 3.40
N GLY A 236 -27.29 26.94 4.69
CA GLY A 236 -28.05 25.79 5.17
C GLY A 236 -27.50 24.44 4.70
N MET A 237 -28.39 23.61 4.15
CA MET A 237 -28.08 22.25 3.72
C MET A 237 -26.99 22.17 2.65
N LEU A 238 -26.81 23.22 1.84
CA LEU A 238 -25.80 23.24 0.81
C LEU A 238 -24.39 23.32 1.41
N VAL A 239 -24.22 24.10 2.48
CA VAL A 239 -22.96 24.19 3.22
C VAL A 239 -22.67 22.89 3.97
N GLU A 240 -23.69 22.24 4.56
CA GLU A 240 -23.51 20.91 5.16
C GLU A 240 -23.14 19.84 4.14
N GLY A 241 -23.76 19.87 2.95
CA GLY A 241 -23.36 19.02 1.83
C GLY A 241 -21.92 19.27 1.41
N MET A 242 -21.49 20.54 1.35
CA MET A 242 -20.09 20.88 1.07
C MET A 242 -19.13 20.32 2.12
N ARG A 243 -19.45 20.40 3.41
CA ARG A 243 -18.59 19.84 4.46
C ARG A 243 -18.42 18.33 4.32
N ARG A 244 -19.52 17.60 4.04
CA ARG A 244 -19.47 16.16 3.75
C ARG A 244 -18.59 15.86 2.54
N PHE A 245 -18.76 16.63 1.46
CA PHE A 245 -17.92 16.52 0.28
C PHE A 245 -16.44 16.74 0.62
N GLN A 246 -16.10 17.83 1.31
CA GLN A 246 -14.74 18.17 1.73
C GLN A 246 -14.12 17.06 2.58
N THR A 247 -14.86 16.54 3.58
CA THR A 247 -14.42 15.40 4.39
C THR A 247 -14.10 14.18 3.53
N ARG A 248 -15.00 13.83 2.59
CA ARG A 248 -14.78 12.70 1.67
C ARG A 248 -13.60 12.91 0.73
N HIS A 249 -13.18 14.15 0.52
CA HIS A 249 -12.15 14.51 -0.45
C HIS A 249 -10.79 14.86 0.19
N GLY A 250 -10.65 14.59 1.50
CA GLY A 250 -9.42 14.90 2.25
C GLY A 250 -9.12 16.41 2.29
N LEU A 251 -10.16 17.23 2.33
CA LEU A 251 -10.10 18.70 2.42
C LEU A 251 -10.55 19.16 3.81
N GLU A 252 -10.22 20.40 4.16
CA GLU A 252 -10.74 21.02 5.38
C GLU A 252 -12.27 21.15 5.30
N PRO A 253 -13.03 20.62 6.28
CA PRO A 253 -14.49 20.61 6.24
C PRO A 253 -15.09 21.92 6.80
N ASP A 254 -14.60 23.06 6.30
CA ASP A 254 -15.02 24.39 6.74
C ASP A 254 -16.32 24.89 6.07
N GLY A 255 -16.78 24.19 5.03
CA GLY A 255 -17.91 24.56 4.20
C GLY A 255 -17.59 25.72 3.26
N VAL A 256 -16.33 26.11 3.09
CA VAL A 256 -15.91 27.18 2.17
C VAL A 256 -15.53 26.58 0.82
N LEU A 257 -16.16 27.06 -0.25
CA LEU A 257 -15.76 26.71 -1.61
C LEU A 257 -14.55 27.57 -2.02
N GLY A 258 -13.36 27.09 -1.69
CA GLY A 258 -12.07 27.63 -2.14
C GLY A 258 -11.54 26.93 -3.39
N ALA A 259 -10.36 27.33 -3.85
CA ALA A 259 -9.75 26.79 -5.07
C ALA A 259 -9.55 25.26 -5.04
N ALA A 260 -9.12 24.69 -3.91
CA ALA A 260 -8.93 23.24 -3.78
C ALA A 260 -10.25 22.46 -3.86
N THR A 261 -11.29 22.96 -3.19
CA THR A 261 -12.64 22.37 -3.22
C THR A 261 -13.26 22.49 -4.61
N LEU A 262 -13.10 23.63 -5.28
CA LEU A 262 -13.54 23.83 -6.66
C LEU A 262 -12.85 22.87 -7.62
N ALA A 263 -11.53 22.71 -7.50
CA ALA A 263 -10.77 21.75 -8.30
C ALA A 263 -11.27 20.31 -8.07
N ALA A 264 -11.54 19.93 -6.82
CA ALA A 264 -12.07 18.62 -6.48
C ALA A 264 -13.49 18.38 -7.04
N LEU A 265 -14.36 19.39 -7.03
CA LEU A 265 -15.72 19.35 -7.60
C LEU A 265 -15.73 19.28 -9.13
N ASN A 266 -14.68 19.77 -9.78
CA ASN A 266 -14.53 19.72 -11.23
C ASN A 266 -13.95 18.38 -11.73
N VAL A 267 -13.55 17.47 -10.83
CA VAL A 267 -13.16 16.11 -11.22
C VAL A 267 -14.41 15.34 -11.67
N THR A 268 -14.40 14.84 -12.90
CA THR A 268 -15.54 14.15 -13.51
C THR A 268 -15.70 12.72 -12.98
N PRO A 269 -16.89 12.10 -13.09
CA PRO A 269 -17.08 10.69 -12.75
C PRO A 269 -16.10 9.76 -13.49
N ALA A 270 -15.83 10.02 -14.77
CA ALA A 270 -14.85 9.25 -15.55
C ALA A 270 -13.42 9.32 -14.97
N GLN A 271 -13.00 10.50 -14.50
CA GLN A 271 -11.71 10.65 -13.82
C GLN A 271 -11.69 9.91 -12.47
N ARG A 272 -12.81 9.88 -11.73
CA ARG A 272 -12.94 9.08 -10.50
C ARG A 272 -12.93 7.58 -10.78
N VAL A 273 -13.55 7.12 -11.87
CA VAL A 273 -13.46 5.74 -12.35
C VAL A 273 -11.99 5.36 -12.58
N GLN A 274 -11.21 6.22 -13.24
CA GLN A 274 -9.79 5.98 -13.44
C GLN A 274 -9.01 5.89 -12.12
N GLN A 275 -9.29 6.80 -11.17
CA GLN A 275 -8.67 6.76 -9.83
C GLN A 275 -9.00 5.47 -9.07
N MET A 276 -10.25 4.99 -9.18
CA MET A 276 -10.68 3.71 -8.57
C MET A 276 -10.05 2.51 -9.28
N ALA A 277 -9.93 2.53 -10.61
CA ALA A 277 -9.25 1.48 -11.38
C ALA A 277 -7.78 1.33 -10.97
N LEU A 278 -7.07 2.45 -10.76
CA LEU A 278 -5.70 2.44 -10.21
C LEU A 278 -5.64 1.89 -8.78
N THR A 279 -6.69 2.11 -7.98
CA THR A 279 -6.80 1.50 -6.65
C THR A 279 -7.04 0.00 -6.74
N LEU A 280 -7.93 -0.47 -7.62
CA LEU A 280 -8.17 -1.90 -7.87
C LEU A 280 -6.90 -2.61 -8.33
N GLU A 281 -6.15 -1.99 -9.26
CA GLU A 281 -4.85 -2.50 -9.71
C GLU A 281 -3.90 -2.72 -8.53
N ARG A 282 -3.84 -1.76 -7.60
CA ARG A 282 -2.99 -1.92 -6.41
C ARG A 282 -3.49 -3.00 -5.47
N LEU A 283 -4.80 -3.14 -5.30
CA LEU A 283 -5.35 -4.15 -4.39
C LEU A 283 -5.02 -5.58 -4.83
N ARG A 284 -4.79 -5.83 -6.13
CA ARG A 284 -4.43 -7.16 -6.65
C ARG A 284 -3.07 -7.65 -6.18
N TRP A 285 -2.05 -6.79 -6.17
CA TRP A 285 -0.70 -7.14 -5.75
C TRP A 285 -0.39 -6.77 -4.29
N THR A 286 -1.31 -6.10 -3.58
CA THR A 286 -1.08 -5.68 -2.20
C THR A 286 -1.37 -6.86 -1.28
N PRO A 287 -0.40 -7.33 -0.48
CA PRO A 287 -0.56 -8.50 0.37
C PRO A 287 -1.39 -8.16 1.62
N LEU A 288 -2.67 -7.86 1.44
CA LEU A 288 -3.60 -7.65 2.55
C LEU A 288 -3.98 -8.99 3.18
N LEU A 289 -4.23 -8.98 4.50
CA LEU A 289 -4.76 -10.14 5.23
C LEU A 289 -3.91 -11.42 5.16
N HIS A 290 -2.60 -11.31 4.87
CA HIS A 290 -1.72 -12.48 4.78
C HIS A 290 -1.24 -13.01 6.14
N ALA A 291 -1.68 -12.41 7.25
CA ALA A 291 -1.37 -12.83 8.61
C ALA A 291 -2.56 -12.61 9.54
N PRO A 292 -2.68 -13.36 10.65
CA PRO A 292 -3.76 -13.21 11.63
C PRO A 292 -3.85 -11.84 12.27
N ARG A 293 -2.75 -11.08 12.28
CA ARG A 293 -2.68 -9.70 12.74
C ARG A 293 -1.84 -8.89 11.79
N MET A 294 -2.29 -7.70 11.46
CA MET A 294 -1.57 -6.80 10.55
C MET A 294 -1.84 -5.35 10.90
N ILE A 295 -0.82 -4.51 10.72
CA ILE A 295 -0.94 -3.06 10.74
C ILE A 295 -0.85 -2.56 9.30
N VAL A 296 -1.79 -1.72 8.88
CA VAL A 296 -1.82 -1.11 7.55
C VAL A 296 -1.83 0.41 7.71
N VAL A 297 -0.89 1.09 7.07
CA VAL A 297 -0.86 2.55 6.97
C VAL A 297 -1.24 2.93 5.56
N ASN A 298 -2.36 3.62 5.38
CA ASN A 298 -2.72 4.21 4.10
C ASN A 298 -2.17 5.64 4.02
N VAL A 299 -1.11 5.82 3.22
CA VAL A 299 -0.33 7.07 3.19
C VAL A 299 -1.16 8.29 2.77
N PRO A 300 -1.92 8.28 1.64
CA PRO A 300 -2.73 9.44 1.23
C PRO A 300 -3.86 9.79 2.19
N GLU A 301 -4.39 8.80 2.91
CA GLU A 301 -5.45 8.99 3.91
C GLU A 301 -4.88 9.49 5.25
N PHE A 302 -3.57 9.34 5.47
CA PHE A 302 -2.90 9.62 6.74
C PHE A 302 -3.55 8.87 7.92
N VAL A 303 -3.88 7.59 7.71
CA VAL A 303 -4.52 6.72 8.71
C VAL A 303 -3.78 5.38 8.81
N LEU A 304 -3.66 4.90 10.04
CA LEU A 304 -3.22 3.56 10.39
C LEU A 304 -4.43 2.75 10.88
N ARG A 305 -4.56 1.52 10.40
CA ARG A 305 -5.53 0.52 10.87
C ARG A 305 -4.81 -0.74 11.30
N ALA A 306 -5.17 -1.28 12.45
CA ALA A 306 -4.68 -2.55 12.93
C ALA A 306 -5.82 -3.57 12.90
N TYR A 307 -5.61 -4.66 12.15
CA TYR A 307 -6.60 -5.70 11.92
C TYR A 307 -6.18 -6.98 12.62
N ALA A 308 -7.18 -7.72 13.13
CA ALA A 308 -7.03 -9.08 13.60
C ALA A 308 -8.04 -9.98 12.89
N LEU A 309 -7.65 -11.21 12.55
CA LEU A 309 -8.55 -12.23 12.05
C LEU A 309 -9.17 -12.98 13.23
N ARG A 310 -10.49 -13.11 13.24
CA ARG A 310 -11.24 -13.99 14.15
C ARG A 310 -11.95 -15.05 13.31
N GLY A 311 -11.30 -16.19 13.11
CA GLY A 311 -11.73 -17.16 12.10
C GLY A 311 -11.56 -16.54 10.70
N GLU A 312 -12.66 -16.42 9.96
CA GLU A 312 -12.68 -15.78 8.63
C GLU A 312 -13.07 -14.29 8.69
N GLU A 313 -13.50 -13.77 9.85
CA GLU A 313 -13.91 -12.38 9.99
C GLU A 313 -12.70 -11.46 10.27
N ILE A 314 -12.75 -10.26 9.69
CA ILE A 314 -11.73 -9.22 9.88
C ILE A 314 -12.23 -8.24 10.94
N ASP A 315 -11.56 -8.21 12.09
CA ASP A 315 -11.82 -7.29 13.18
C ASP A 315 -10.90 -6.07 13.08
N LEU A 316 -11.47 -4.86 13.07
CA LEU A 316 -10.73 -3.61 13.14
C LEU A 316 -10.43 -3.31 14.62
N GLY A 317 -9.29 -3.79 15.10
CA GLY A 317 -8.89 -3.62 16.50
C GLY A 317 -8.48 -2.18 16.85
N LEU A 318 -7.98 -1.40 15.89
CA LEU A 318 -7.54 -0.03 16.11
C LEU A 318 -7.56 0.78 14.81
N GLU A 319 -8.06 2.00 14.87
CA GLU A 319 -7.88 3.02 13.83
C GLU A 319 -7.32 4.29 14.49
N MET A 320 -6.30 4.88 13.87
CA MET A 320 -5.75 6.16 14.33
C MET A 320 -5.15 6.96 13.19
N ARG A 321 -4.91 8.23 13.43
CA ARG A 321 -4.33 9.12 12.45
C ARG A 321 -2.81 9.07 12.53
N VAL A 322 -2.14 9.33 11.41
CA VAL A 322 -0.68 9.36 11.33
C VAL A 322 -0.14 10.63 10.67
N VAL A 323 1.13 10.92 10.90
CA VAL A 323 1.92 11.90 10.14
C VAL A 323 2.97 11.14 9.34
N VAL A 324 3.05 11.40 8.05
CA VAL A 324 3.95 10.72 7.09
C VAL A 324 4.99 11.70 6.54
N GLY A 325 5.92 11.19 5.75
CA GLY A 325 7.01 11.93 5.12
C GLY A 325 6.56 13.07 4.21
N ARG A 326 7.37 14.12 4.05
CA ARG A 326 7.02 15.24 3.14
C ARG A 326 6.98 14.77 1.69
N ALA A 327 5.98 15.23 0.94
CA ALA A 327 5.81 14.93 -0.48
C ALA A 327 7.01 15.31 -1.36
N LEU A 328 7.74 16.36 -0.99
CA LEU A 328 8.81 16.91 -1.84
C LEU A 328 10.06 16.02 -1.88
N ASP A 329 10.62 15.69 -0.72
CA ASP A 329 12.00 15.21 -0.59
C ASP A 329 12.20 14.07 0.43
N THR A 330 11.16 13.73 1.21
CA THR A 330 11.27 12.78 2.32
C THR A 330 10.06 11.87 2.40
N ARG A 331 9.58 11.42 1.23
CA ARG A 331 8.38 10.57 1.09
C ARG A 331 8.51 9.29 1.90
N THR A 332 7.44 8.92 2.59
CA THR A 332 7.33 7.59 3.19
C THR A 332 7.26 6.54 2.07
N PRO A 333 8.17 5.55 2.05
CA PRO A 333 8.17 4.53 1.01
C PRO A 333 7.05 3.49 1.22
N ILE A 334 6.68 2.82 0.14
CA ILE A 334 5.60 1.82 0.11
C ILE A 334 6.24 0.43 0.16
N PHE A 335 5.99 -0.29 1.25
CA PHE A 335 6.59 -1.59 1.49
C PHE A 335 5.76 -2.42 2.47
N LEU A 336 6.11 -3.69 2.59
CA LEU A 336 5.66 -4.59 3.65
C LEU A 336 6.88 -5.12 4.40
N GLU A 337 6.93 -4.92 5.71
CA GLU A 337 7.96 -5.47 6.59
C GLU A 337 7.38 -5.86 7.95
N ASP A 338 8.09 -6.71 8.68
CA ASP A 338 7.65 -7.16 9.99
C ASP A 338 8.14 -6.26 11.12
N MET A 339 7.21 -5.85 11.99
CA MET A 339 7.55 -5.33 13.31
C MET A 339 8.12 -6.44 14.18
N ARG A 340 9.29 -6.21 14.76
CA ARG A 340 10.03 -7.21 15.56
C ARG A 340 10.22 -6.80 17.02
N SER A 341 10.14 -5.51 17.33
CA SER A 341 10.31 -5.02 18.70
C SER A 341 9.67 -3.65 18.92
N ILE A 342 9.47 -3.33 20.19
CA ILE A 342 9.09 -2.00 20.69
C ILE A 342 10.26 -1.48 21.53
N GLU A 343 10.68 -0.24 21.29
CA GLU A 343 11.64 0.48 22.13
C GLU A 343 10.90 1.58 22.90
N PHE A 344 10.91 1.49 24.23
CA PHE A 344 10.39 2.50 25.14
C PHE A 344 11.48 3.47 25.56
N SER A 345 11.14 4.74 25.80
CA SER A 345 12.11 5.81 26.09
C SER A 345 13.28 5.81 25.09
N PRO A 346 13.05 5.86 23.76
CA PRO A 346 14.08 5.61 22.76
C PRO A 346 15.12 6.75 22.73
N TYR A 347 16.36 6.40 22.39
CA TYR A 347 17.30 7.40 21.90
C TYR A 347 16.98 7.72 20.44
N TRP A 348 17.04 9.00 20.06
CA TRP A 348 17.00 9.36 18.64
C TRP A 348 18.40 9.51 18.09
N ASN A 349 18.85 8.53 17.31
CA ASN A 349 20.08 8.66 16.54
C ASN A 349 19.76 9.51 15.30
N VAL A 350 20.23 10.76 15.28
CA VAL A 350 19.89 11.72 14.21
C VAL A 350 20.51 11.21 12.90
N PRO A 351 19.71 10.96 11.85
CA PRO A 351 20.24 10.56 10.56
C PRO A 351 21.28 11.55 10.05
N SER A 352 22.37 11.05 9.45
CA SER A 352 23.51 11.87 9.01
C SER A 352 23.10 13.03 8.10
N SER A 353 22.09 12.81 7.26
CA SER A 353 21.54 13.81 6.35
C SER A 353 20.81 14.94 7.10
N ILE A 354 20.01 14.62 8.13
CA ILE A 354 19.34 15.60 9.00
C ILE A 354 20.39 16.32 9.85
N ALA A 355 21.35 15.58 10.40
CA ALA A 355 22.43 16.16 11.19
C ALA A 355 23.17 17.25 10.40
N ARG A 356 23.58 16.96 9.15
CA ARG A 356 24.34 17.92 8.32
C ARG A 356 23.50 19.07 7.77
N ARG A 357 22.26 18.81 7.34
CA ARG A 357 21.44 19.83 6.65
C ARG A 357 20.62 20.70 7.58
N GLU A 358 20.29 20.21 8.77
CA GLU A 358 19.33 20.87 9.66
C GLU A 358 19.92 21.09 11.05
N THR A 359 20.43 20.03 11.69
CA THR A 359 20.89 20.12 13.08
C THR A 359 22.16 20.95 13.23
N LEU A 360 23.22 20.66 12.48
CA LEU A 360 24.49 21.40 12.57
C LEU A 360 24.34 22.89 12.21
N PRO A 361 23.65 23.29 11.12
CA PRO A 361 23.38 24.70 10.85
C PRO A 361 22.64 25.40 11.99
N ARG A 362 21.68 24.72 12.64
CA ARG A 362 20.97 25.27 13.79
C ARG A 362 21.85 25.39 15.02
N LEU A 363 22.68 24.39 15.32
CA LEU A 363 23.63 24.41 16.43
C LEU A 363 24.67 25.52 16.29
N ARG A 364 25.12 25.83 15.07
CA ARG A 364 26.02 26.96 14.80
C ARG A 364 25.36 28.32 15.06
N ARG A 365 24.06 28.45 14.76
CA ARG A 365 23.29 29.69 14.95
C ARG A 365 22.84 29.88 16.40
N ASP A 366 22.43 28.80 17.04
CA ASP A 366 21.90 28.76 18.41
C ASP A 366 22.55 27.60 19.17
N PRO A 367 23.69 27.85 19.84
CA PRO A 367 24.38 26.84 20.65
C PRO A 367 23.52 26.28 21.79
N ALA A 368 22.61 27.09 22.35
CA ALA A 368 21.74 26.66 23.46
C ALA A 368 20.77 25.55 23.01
N TYR A 369 20.48 25.45 21.71
CA TYR A 369 19.68 24.37 21.12
C TYR A 369 20.22 22.99 21.47
N PHE A 370 21.55 22.82 21.59
CA PHE A 370 22.17 21.53 21.95
C PHE A 370 21.63 20.99 23.29
N THR A 371 21.77 21.79 24.34
CA THR A 371 21.36 21.43 25.70
C THR A 371 19.83 21.42 25.81
N GLN A 372 19.13 22.39 25.19
CA GLN A 372 17.66 22.47 25.24
C GLN A 372 16.95 21.28 24.60
N GLN A 373 17.56 20.64 23.62
CA GLN A 373 17.05 19.42 23.00
C GLN A 373 17.60 18.15 23.64
N GLY A 374 18.57 18.26 24.54
CA GLY A 374 19.23 17.11 25.15
C GLY A 374 20.02 16.27 24.15
N PHE A 375 20.72 16.93 23.23
CA PHE A 375 21.65 16.28 22.32
C PHE A 375 22.97 15.92 23.01
N GLU A 376 23.60 14.88 22.49
CA GLU A 376 24.97 14.47 22.78
C GLU A 376 25.64 14.01 21.49
N PHE A 377 26.96 14.11 21.44
CA PHE A 377 27.75 13.50 20.38
C PHE A 377 28.19 12.11 20.79
N VAL A 378 28.29 11.22 19.81
CA VAL A 378 28.83 9.88 19.98
C VAL A 378 29.94 9.68 18.95
N THR A 379 31.13 9.35 19.45
CA THR A 379 32.33 9.10 18.63
C THR A 379 32.24 7.75 17.91
N ARG A 380 33.20 7.45 17.03
CA ARG A 380 33.26 6.15 16.32
C ARG A 380 33.39 4.96 17.26
N ASP A 381 34.16 5.13 18.33
CA ASP A 381 34.41 4.14 19.39
C ASP A 381 33.29 4.11 20.46
N GLY A 382 32.28 4.97 20.32
CA GLY A 382 31.08 4.96 21.17
C GLY A 382 31.17 5.82 22.43
N ALA A 383 32.26 6.58 22.62
CA ALA A 383 32.37 7.55 23.69
C ALA A 383 31.32 8.66 23.52
N VAL A 384 30.75 9.10 24.64
CA VAL A 384 29.73 10.17 24.67
C VAL A 384 30.40 11.48 25.02
N VAL A 385 30.12 12.52 24.22
CA VAL A 385 30.54 13.89 24.48
C VAL A 385 29.28 14.73 24.62
N ASP A 386 29.04 15.24 25.83
CA ASP A 386 27.83 15.98 26.23
C ASP A 386 28.02 17.50 26.20
N SER A 387 29.13 17.97 25.62
CA SER A 387 29.44 19.37 25.40
C SER A 387 29.48 19.71 23.92
N LEU A 388 29.06 20.93 23.57
CA LEU A 388 29.11 21.45 22.21
C LEU A 388 30.47 22.08 21.93
N THR A 389 31.29 21.41 21.11
CA THR A 389 32.61 21.91 20.69
C THR A 389 32.71 22.04 19.17
N GLY A 390 33.60 22.91 18.68
CA GLY A 390 33.87 23.04 17.25
C GLY A 390 34.37 21.73 16.63
N GLU A 391 35.24 21.01 17.35
CA GLU A 391 35.72 19.68 16.98
C GLU A 391 34.57 18.69 16.76
N ALA A 392 33.61 18.64 17.69
CA ALA A 392 32.47 17.73 17.59
C ALA A 392 31.58 18.07 16.38
N ILE A 393 31.33 19.36 16.14
CA ILE A 393 30.60 19.84 14.96
C ILE A 393 31.30 19.39 13.67
N ASP A 394 32.62 19.59 13.58
CA ASP A 394 33.40 19.23 12.40
C ASP A 394 33.51 17.72 12.20
N ALA A 395 33.62 16.96 13.29
CA ALA A 395 33.62 15.49 13.25
C ALA A 395 32.28 14.94 12.75
N VAL A 396 31.13 15.49 13.17
CA VAL A 396 29.82 15.12 12.62
C VAL A 396 29.71 15.54 11.14
N GLN A 397 30.22 16.71 10.78
CA GLN A 397 30.22 17.20 9.40
C GLN A 397 30.96 16.24 8.45
N ARG A 398 32.11 15.70 8.89
CA ARG A 398 32.88 14.68 8.15
C ARG A 398 32.25 13.28 8.18
N GLY A 399 31.31 13.04 9.10
CA GLY A 399 30.69 11.74 9.32
C GLY A 399 31.48 10.82 10.22
N ASP A 400 32.44 11.37 10.97
CA ASP A 400 33.21 10.61 11.95
C ASP A 400 32.39 10.37 13.22
N TRP A 401 31.64 11.38 13.66
CA TRP A 401 30.80 11.31 14.85
C TRP A 401 29.32 11.39 14.46
N ARG A 402 28.43 11.04 15.40
CA ARG A 402 26.98 11.14 15.22
C ARG A 402 26.35 11.94 16.36
N ILE A 403 25.24 12.61 16.05
CA ILE A 403 24.40 13.27 17.06
C ILE A 403 23.34 12.28 17.52
N ARG A 404 23.12 12.19 18.83
CA ARG A 404 22.05 11.42 19.45
C ARG A 404 21.25 12.32 20.37
N GLN A 405 19.92 12.22 20.34
CA GLN A 405 19.04 12.87 21.32
C GLN A 405 18.71 11.87 22.42
N ARG A 406 18.80 12.31 23.67
CA ARG A 406 18.46 11.50 24.83
C ARG A 406 16.95 11.29 24.96
N PRO A 407 16.49 10.23 25.66
CA PRO A 407 15.09 10.06 26.00
C PRO A 407 14.57 11.27 26.80
N GLY A 408 13.32 11.68 26.55
CA GLY A 408 12.70 12.79 27.25
C GLY A 408 11.56 13.45 26.45
N PRO A 409 10.84 14.41 27.04
CA PRO A 409 9.60 14.96 26.49
C PRO A 409 9.77 15.75 25.19
N ARG A 410 11.01 16.13 24.83
CA ARG A 410 11.35 16.81 23.56
C ARG A 410 11.98 15.88 22.52
N ASN A 411 12.11 14.59 22.83
CA ASN A 411 12.70 13.63 21.92
C ASN A 411 11.87 13.56 20.63
N ALA A 412 12.50 13.70 19.46
CA ALA A 412 11.79 13.72 18.17
C ALA A 412 11.03 12.41 17.88
N LEU A 413 11.44 11.29 18.50
CA LEU A 413 10.76 10.00 18.42
C LEU A 413 9.62 9.83 19.45
N GLY A 414 9.43 10.81 20.32
CA GLY A 414 8.59 10.68 21.51
C GLY A 414 9.11 9.57 22.43
N ASP A 415 8.18 8.94 23.16
CA ASP A 415 8.52 8.04 24.28
C ASP A 415 8.45 6.55 23.91
N ILE A 416 8.11 6.24 22.66
CA ILE A 416 7.99 4.85 22.16
C ILE A 416 8.17 4.79 20.65
N LYS A 417 8.87 3.75 20.21
CA LYS A 417 9.20 3.45 18.82
C LYS A 417 8.90 1.98 18.54
N PHE A 418 8.25 1.70 17.43
CA PHE A 418 7.94 0.36 16.94
C PHE A 418 8.89 0.06 15.78
N ILE A 419 9.69 -0.99 15.94
CA ILE A 419 10.83 -1.29 15.07
C ILE A 419 10.42 -2.37 14.08
N LEU A 420 10.46 -2.00 12.81
CA LEU A 420 10.35 -2.87 11.64
C LEU A 420 11.68 -2.84 10.90
N PRO A 421 12.59 -3.82 11.03
CA PRO A 421 13.88 -3.79 10.36
C PRO A 421 13.74 -3.69 8.83
N ASN A 422 14.33 -2.66 8.21
CA ASN A 422 14.27 -2.42 6.76
C ASN A 422 15.48 -1.60 6.27
N ASP A 423 15.74 -1.60 4.97
CA ASP A 423 16.83 -0.90 4.31
C ASP A 423 16.61 0.63 4.16
N GLN A 424 15.40 1.11 4.47
CA GLN A 424 15.00 2.51 4.37
C GLN A 424 15.00 3.26 5.72
N ASN A 425 15.34 2.58 6.82
CA ASN A 425 15.32 3.10 8.19
C ASN A 425 13.95 3.67 8.63
N ILE A 426 12.84 3.12 8.13
CA ILE A 426 11.48 3.54 8.48
C ILE A 426 11.01 2.83 9.75
N PHE A 427 10.29 3.53 10.62
CA PHE A 427 9.64 2.97 11.80
C PHE A 427 8.37 3.75 12.13
N LEU A 428 7.52 3.16 12.99
CA LEU A 428 6.39 3.87 13.61
C LEU A 428 6.84 4.42 14.96
N HIS A 429 6.47 5.65 15.32
CA HIS A 429 6.91 6.22 16.60
C HIS A 429 5.96 7.29 17.13
N HIS A 430 6.04 7.58 18.43
CA HIS A 430 5.33 8.70 19.04
C HIS A 430 5.93 10.05 18.58
N THR A 431 5.45 11.19 19.10
CA THR A 431 5.98 12.50 18.72
C THR A 431 5.73 13.53 19.83
N PRO A 432 6.62 14.51 20.01
CA PRO A 432 6.39 15.62 20.94
C PRO A 432 5.46 16.70 20.34
N ALA A 433 4.97 16.52 19.11
CA ALA A 433 4.13 17.46 18.38
C ALA A 433 2.73 16.86 18.07
N PRO A 434 1.92 16.49 19.08
CA PRO A 434 0.62 15.86 18.87
C PRO A 434 -0.38 16.79 18.16
N GLU A 435 -0.20 18.11 18.21
CA GLU A 435 -1.05 19.07 17.52
C GLU A 435 -1.04 18.90 15.99
N LEU A 436 0.03 18.34 15.40
CA LEU A 436 0.09 18.02 13.98
C LEU A 436 -0.94 16.98 13.57
N PHE A 437 -1.42 16.20 14.54
CA PHE A 437 -2.53 15.32 14.28
C PHE A 437 -3.74 16.16 13.85
N SER A 438 -4.20 17.20 14.53
CA SER A 438 -5.39 17.98 14.12
C SER A 438 -5.47 18.49 12.65
N ARG A 439 -4.36 18.54 11.90
CA ARG A 439 -4.33 18.94 10.48
C ARG A 439 -4.96 17.91 9.56
N VAL A 440 -5.65 18.34 8.50
CA VAL A 440 -6.13 17.43 7.44
C VAL A 440 -4.98 16.85 6.62
N ARG A 441 -4.07 17.70 6.14
CA ARG A 441 -2.85 17.28 5.45
C ARG A 441 -1.73 17.05 6.46
N ARG A 442 -1.11 15.85 6.47
CA ARG A 442 -0.17 15.40 7.51
C ARG A 442 1.15 14.83 6.98
N ASP A 443 1.69 15.40 5.90
CA ASP A 443 3.00 15.06 5.36
C ASP A 443 4.11 15.97 5.94
N PHE A 444 4.39 15.87 7.25
CA PHE A 444 5.35 16.74 7.98
C PHE A 444 6.60 16.02 8.50
N SER A 445 6.79 14.75 8.17
CA SER A 445 7.91 13.92 8.65
C SER A 445 9.07 13.87 7.64
N HIS A 446 10.20 13.29 8.07
CA HIS A 446 11.37 12.97 7.23
C HIS A 446 11.34 11.52 6.71
N GLY A 447 10.14 10.94 6.55
CA GLY A 447 9.92 9.61 5.98
C GLY A 447 9.29 8.62 6.97
N CYS A 448 9.71 8.66 8.24
CA CYS A 448 9.13 7.83 9.30
C CYS A 448 7.67 8.22 9.60
N ILE A 449 6.94 7.36 10.30
CA ILE A 449 5.51 7.53 10.52
C ILE A 449 5.25 7.83 11.99
N ARG A 450 4.70 9.00 12.28
CA ARG A 450 4.29 9.37 13.66
C ARG A 450 2.87 8.89 13.91
N ILE A 451 2.63 8.31 15.07
CA ILE A 451 1.33 7.74 15.44
C ILE A 451 0.65 8.53 16.54
N GLU A 452 -0.66 8.69 16.44
CA GLU A 452 -1.47 9.51 17.35
C GLU A 452 -1.68 8.87 18.71
N SER A 453 -1.93 7.55 18.74
CA SER A 453 -2.29 6.82 19.96
C SER A 453 -1.30 5.69 20.25
N PRO A 454 -0.06 6.01 20.68
CA PRO A 454 0.99 5.02 20.82
C PRO A 454 0.71 3.94 21.87
N VAL A 455 0.01 4.28 22.95
CA VAL A 455 -0.35 3.31 24.01
C VAL A 455 -1.32 2.26 23.46
N GLU A 456 -2.34 2.69 22.69
CA GLU A 456 -3.31 1.76 22.10
C GLU A 456 -2.65 0.86 21.05
N LEU A 457 -1.72 1.40 20.24
CA LEU A 457 -0.95 0.55 19.32
C LEU A 457 -0.10 -0.48 20.08
N ALA A 458 0.56 -0.07 21.16
CA ALA A 458 1.33 -0.99 22.00
C ALA A 458 0.45 -2.08 22.62
N ARG A 459 -0.78 -1.76 23.05
CA ARG A 459 -1.74 -2.76 23.53
C ARG A 459 -2.15 -3.74 22.45
N PHE A 460 -2.43 -3.27 21.24
CA PHE A 460 -2.73 -4.14 20.10
C PHE A 460 -1.55 -5.09 19.79
N VAL A 461 -0.34 -4.54 19.73
CA VAL A 461 0.88 -5.32 19.43
C VAL A 461 1.14 -6.37 20.52
N LEU A 462 0.97 -5.98 21.79
CA LEU A 462 1.25 -6.80 22.97
C LEU A 462 0.03 -7.56 23.51
N GLN A 463 -1.04 -7.72 22.73
CA GLN A 463 -2.28 -8.34 23.21
C GLN A 463 -2.12 -9.76 23.79
N ASN A 464 -1.08 -10.50 23.37
CA ASN A 464 -0.77 -11.85 23.86
C ASN A 464 0.09 -11.84 25.14
N LYS A 465 0.40 -10.65 25.68
CA LYS A 465 1.19 -10.44 26.90
C LYS A 465 0.35 -9.65 27.93
N PRO A 466 -0.56 -10.29 28.67
CA PRO A 466 -1.52 -9.62 29.55
C PRO A 466 -0.85 -8.79 30.66
N GLU A 467 0.41 -9.07 30.99
CA GLU A 467 1.20 -8.29 31.93
C GLU A 467 1.58 -6.89 31.41
N TRP A 468 1.46 -6.63 30.10
CA TRP A 468 1.64 -5.32 29.47
C TRP A 468 0.34 -4.52 29.43
N THR A 469 -0.11 -4.13 30.63
CA THR A 469 -1.26 -3.22 30.79
C THR A 469 -0.94 -1.82 30.25
N ALA A 470 -1.98 -1.03 29.98
CA ALA A 470 -1.83 0.38 29.57
C ALA A 470 -0.96 1.18 30.57
N GLU A 471 -1.09 0.88 31.86
CA GLU A 471 -0.31 1.51 32.92
C GLU A 471 1.17 1.13 32.82
N ARG A 472 1.49 -0.17 32.67
CA ARG A 472 2.88 -0.61 32.49
C ARG A 472 3.52 -0.02 31.24
N ILE A 473 2.76 0.09 30.15
CA ILE A 473 3.21 0.73 28.90
C ILE A 473 3.59 2.19 29.17
N ARG A 474 2.72 2.97 29.83
CA ARG A 474 3.02 4.37 30.17
C ARG A 474 4.22 4.51 31.10
N GLN A 475 4.34 3.63 32.09
CA GLN A 475 5.52 3.59 32.97
C GLN A 475 6.81 3.31 32.21
N ALA A 476 6.79 2.36 31.27
CA ALA A 476 7.94 2.07 30.42
C ALA A 476 8.29 3.26 29.51
N MET A 477 7.28 3.93 28.92
CA MET A 477 7.45 5.14 28.12
C MET A 477 8.11 6.27 28.93
N ALA A 478 7.67 6.50 30.17
CA ALA A 478 8.12 7.61 31.01
C ALA A 478 9.41 7.34 31.80
N ARG A 479 10.01 6.14 31.68
CA ARG A 479 11.16 5.71 32.50
C ARG A 479 12.41 6.57 32.31
N GLY A 480 12.55 7.25 31.17
CA GLY A 480 13.74 8.04 30.82
C GLY A 480 14.99 7.19 30.52
N LYS A 481 14.85 5.86 30.54
CA LYS A 481 15.91 4.90 30.22
C LYS A 481 15.41 3.96 29.12
N SER A 482 16.09 3.98 27.98
CA SER A 482 15.73 3.13 26.84
C SER A 482 15.67 1.66 27.23
N SER A 483 14.61 0.99 26.79
CA SER A 483 14.45 -0.45 26.92
C SER A 483 13.72 -1.01 25.71
N THR A 484 14.20 -2.15 25.21
CA THR A 484 13.65 -2.80 24.03
C THR A 484 12.96 -4.10 24.42
N LEU A 485 11.70 -4.22 24.03
CA LEU A 485 10.90 -5.43 24.14
C LEU A 485 10.82 -6.11 22.77
N ARG A 486 11.37 -7.30 22.65
CA ARG A 486 11.22 -8.14 21.44
C ARG A 486 9.83 -8.77 21.43
N LEU A 487 9.21 -8.82 20.26
CA LEU A 487 7.94 -9.52 20.06
C LEU A 487 8.18 -11.02 19.91
N ASP A 488 7.31 -11.83 20.52
CA ASP A 488 7.35 -13.30 20.36
C ASP A 488 6.96 -13.66 18.92
N GLU A 489 5.90 -13.02 18.43
CA GLU A 489 5.41 -13.12 17.06
C GLU A 489 5.61 -11.78 16.34
N PRO A 490 6.29 -11.78 15.18
CA PRO A 490 6.36 -10.60 14.33
C PRO A 490 4.98 -10.16 13.87
N ILE A 491 4.77 -8.85 13.73
CA ILE A 491 3.52 -8.29 13.21
C ILE A 491 3.80 -7.60 11.88
N PRO A 492 3.23 -8.08 10.77
CA PRO A 492 3.34 -7.43 9.47
C PRO A 492 2.83 -5.99 9.51
N VAL A 493 3.64 -5.06 8.99
CA VAL A 493 3.32 -3.64 8.82
C VAL A 493 3.38 -3.32 7.33
N LEU A 494 2.20 -3.12 6.75
CA LEU A 494 2.03 -2.72 5.36
C LEU A 494 1.90 -1.20 5.26
N ILE A 495 2.82 -0.57 4.56
CA ILE A 495 2.69 0.83 4.14
C ILE A 495 2.10 0.83 2.74
N ALA A 496 0.82 1.18 2.62
CA ALA A 496 0.02 1.13 1.40
C ALA A 496 -0.26 2.54 0.84
N TYR A 497 -0.71 2.57 -0.41
CA TYR A 497 -1.04 3.80 -1.12
C TYR A 497 -2.34 3.65 -1.92
N SER A 498 -3.46 3.99 -1.30
CA SER A 498 -4.78 4.00 -1.93
C SER A 498 -5.37 5.39 -1.89
N THR A 499 -5.68 5.94 -3.06
CA THR A 499 -6.27 7.28 -3.21
C THR A 499 -7.79 7.24 -3.34
N ALA A 500 -8.40 6.06 -3.51
CA ALA A 500 -9.83 5.83 -3.32
C ALA A 500 -10.04 4.77 -2.22
N VAL A 501 -10.98 5.01 -1.31
CA VAL A 501 -11.32 4.08 -0.21
C VAL A 501 -12.83 4.10 -0.01
N VAL A 502 -13.44 2.97 0.31
CA VAL A 502 -14.87 2.89 0.68
C VAL A 502 -14.97 2.61 2.18
N LYS A 503 -15.70 3.47 2.91
CA LYS A 503 -15.96 3.33 4.35
C LYS A 503 -17.31 3.95 4.72
N ASP A 504 -17.65 4.00 6.01
CA ASP A 504 -18.85 4.65 6.55
C ASP A 504 -20.16 4.24 5.84
N GLY A 505 -20.38 2.93 5.72
CA GLY A 505 -21.59 2.38 5.12
C GLY A 505 -21.64 2.50 3.59
N GLY A 506 -20.48 2.45 2.91
CA GLY A 506 -20.40 2.41 1.45
C GLY A 506 -20.05 3.74 0.78
N LYS A 507 -19.70 4.78 1.55
CA LYS A 507 -19.29 6.07 1.02
C LYS A 507 -17.86 6.01 0.49
N VAL A 508 -17.66 6.58 -0.70
CA VAL A 508 -16.35 6.68 -1.33
C VAL A 508 -15.63 7.91 -0.82
N TYR A 509 -14.38 7.73 -0.42
CA TYR A 509 -13.43 8.77 -0.05
C TYR A 509 -12.33 8.84 -1.11
N PHE A 510 -11.99 10.04 -1.53
CA PHE A 510 -10.92 10.32 -2.49
C PHE A 510 -9.84 11.18 -1.83
N PHE A 511 -8.60 10.75 -1.92
CA PHE A 511 -7.46 11.46 -1.34
C PHE A 511 -6.54 12.00 -2.44
N PRO A 512 -5.89 13.16 -2.22
CA PRO A 512 -4.90 13.67 -3.17
C PRO A 512 -3.73 12.70 -3.37
N ASP A 513 -3.21 12.63 -4.60
CA ASP A 513 -2.02 11.85 -4.94
C ASP A 513 -0.72 12.56 -4.50
N ILE A 514 -0.52 12.68 -3.18
CA ILE A 514 0.54 13.49 -2.58
C ILE A 514 1.96 13.09 -3.02
N TYR A 515 2.19 11.83 -3.41
CA TYR A 515 3.49 11.31 -3.87
C TYR A 515 3.55 11.01 -5.37
N GLN A 516 2.50 11.36 -6.14
CA GLN A 516 2.42 11.13 -7.59
C GLN A 516 2.50 9.64 -7.97
N GLN A 517 1.96 8.75 -7.14
CA GLN A 517 1.95 7.31 -7.39
C GLN A 517 0.84 6.89 -8.36
N ASP A 518 -0.30 7.61 -8.41
CA ASP A 518 -1.35 7.38 -9.41
C ASP A 518 -0.82 7.76 -10.79
N ALA A 519 -0.22 8.95 -10.91
CA ALA A 519 0.37 9.41 -12.17
C ALA A 519 1.44 8.43 -12.70
N ARG A 520 2.32 7.93 -11.83
CA ARG A 520 3.36 6.95 -12.21
C ARG A 520 2.79 5.60 -12.63
N LEU A 521 1.79 5.10 -11.90
CA LEU A 521 1.15 3.83 -12.24
C LEU A 521 0.41 3.94 -13.58
N GLU A 522 -0.34 5.02 -13.77
CA GLU A 522 -1.04 5.26 -15.03
C GLU A 522 -0.06 5.33 -16.21
N GLN A 523 1.05 6.05 -16.06
CA GLN A 523 2.09 6.10 -17.09
C GLN A 523 2.66 4.70 -17.38
N ALA A 524 3.00 3.93 -16.35
CA ALA A 524 3.53 2.59 -16.51
C ALA A 524 2.55 1.65 -17.22
N LEU A 525 1.26 1.70 -16.87
CA LEU A 525 0.21 0.90 -17.50
C LEU A 525 0.04 1.24 -18.99
N ARG A 526 0.10 2.54 -19.34
CA ARG A 526 0.05 2.98 -20.74
C ARG A 526 1.28 2.55 -21.53
N SER A 527 2.47 2.60 -20.93
CA SER A 527 3.72 2.18 -21.59
C SER A 527 3.82 0.68 -21.81
N ALA A 528 3.28 -0.13 -20.90
CA ALA A 528 3.35 -1.59 -21.02
C ALA A 528 2.41 -2.17 -22.09
N ARG A 529 1.31 -1.47 -22.39
CA ARG A 529 0.32 -1.85 -23.41
C ARG A 529 -0.14 -0.60 -24.15
N PRO A 530 0.68 -0.06 -25.08
CA PRO A 530 0.32 1.15 -25.80
C PRO A 530 -0.96 0.93 -26.59
N ILE A 531 -1.83 1.95 -26.60
CA ILE A 531 -3.01 1.96 -27.47
C ILE A 531 -2.47 1.91 -28.90
N GLN A 532 -2.74 0.84 -29.64
CA GLN A 532 -2.50 0.83 -31.08
C GLN A 532 -3.45 1.88 -31.68
N SER A 533 -2.85 2.95 -32.22
CA SER A 533 -3.53 4.08 -32.84
C SER A 533 -4.20 3.71 -34.15
#